data_AF-A0A8C4QG61-F1
#
_entry.id   AF-A0A8C4QG61-F1
#
_cell.length_a   1.000
_cell.length_b   1.000
_cell.length_c   1.000
_cell.angle_alpha   90.00
_cell.angle_beta   90.00
_cell.angle_gamma   90.00
#
_symmetry.space_group_name_H-M   'P 1'
#
loop_
_entity.id
_entity.type
_entity.pdbx_description
1 polymer ?
#
loop_
_entity_poly.entity_id
_entity_poly.type
_entity_poly.pdbx_seq_one_letter_code
_entity_poly.pdbx_strand_id
1 'polypeptide(L)' 'MSPSPNLDECVISPKPCNFICKNTDGSYQCACPRGYIMQEDGRTCRGEISKGHHQHPPITIAQPSATHLH' A
#
# COMPACT_ATOMS: atom_id res chain seq x y z
N MET A 1 27.91 16.91 -1.01
CA MET A 1 27.51 16.17 -2.23
C MET A 1 25.99 16.10 -2.25
N SER A 2 25.33 16.80 -3.18
CA SER A 2 23.93 16.51 -3.51
C SER A 2 23.97 15.32 -4.48
N PRO A 3 23.31 14.19 -4.19
CA PRO A 3 23.19 13.08 -5.13
C PRO A 3 22.64 13.59 -6.47
N SER A 4 23.07 12.96 -7.55
CA SER A 4 22.77 13.41 -8.90
C SER A 4 21.28 13.18 -9.20
N PRO A 5 20.49 14.21 -9.58
CA PRO A 5 19.04 14.07 -9.80
C PRO A 5 18.68 13.20 -11.02
N ASN A 6 19.66 12.82 -11.83
CA ASN A 6 19.48 12.04 -13.05
C ASN A 6 19.54 10.52 -12.83
N LEU A 7 19.90 10.05 -11.63
CA LEU A 7 19.92 8.63 -11.33
C LEU A 7 18.66 8.29 -10.53
N ASP A 8 17.76 7.52 -11.13
CA ASP A 8 16.65 6.93 -10.39
C ASP A 8 17.20 5.86 -9.44
N GLU A 9 17.47 6.25 -8.20
CA GLU A 9 17.85 5.34 -7.13
C GLU A 9 16.74 4.29 -6.87
N CYS A 10 15.52 4.51 -7.37
CA CYS A 10 14.46 3.50 -7.32
C CYS A 10 14.67 2.29 -8.26
N VAL A 11 15.54 2.40 -9.28
CA VAL A 11 15.78 1.33 -10.26
C VAL A 11 17.13 0.62 -10.09
N ILE A 12 17.97 1.07 -9.15
CA ILE A 12 19.20 0.35 -8.79
C ILE A 12 18.87 -0.99 -8.13
N SER A 13 19.77 -1.94 -8.32
CA SER A 13 19.69 -3.29 -7.76
C SER A 13 20.87 -3.51 -6.81
N PRO A 14 20.64 -3.82 -5.52
CA PRO A 14 19.34 -4.13 -4.91
C PRO A 14 18.44 -2.89 -4.74
N LYS A 15 17.12 -3.10 -4.82
CA LYS A 15 16.13 -2.02 -4.69
C LYS A 15 16.24 -1.35 -3.32
N PRO A 16 16.20 0.00 -3.23
CA PRO A 16 16.39 0.69 -1.96
C PRO A 16 15.14 0.67 -1.07
N CYS A 17 13.94 0.50 -1.64
CA CYS A 17 12.67 0.43 -0.92
C CYS A 17 11.95 -0.86 -1.29
N ASN A 18 11.29 -1.49 -0.32
CA ASN A 18 10.58 -2.75 -0.55
C ASN A 18 9.17 -2.58 -1.15
N PHE A 19 8.59 -1.36 -1.10
CA PHE A 19 7.22 -1.07 -1.54
C PHE A 19 7.15 0.12 -2.51
N ILE A 20 6.99 1.33 -2.00
CA ILE A 20 6.87 2.55 -2.81
C ILE A 20 8.19 3.30 -2.71
N CYS A 21 8.82 3.57 -3.85
CA CYS A 21 10.00 4.42 -3.96
C CYS A 21 9.64 5.64 -4.79
N LYS A 22 9.82 6.83 -4.21
CA LYS A 22 9.62 8.10 -4.90
C LYS A 22 10.99 8.74 -5.12
N ASN A 23 11.41 8.81 -6.37
CA ASN A 23 12.61 9.55 -6.73
C ASN A 23 12.38 11.05 -6.46
N THR A 24 13.39 11.74 -5.92
CA THR A 24 13.37 13.16 -5.59
C THR A 24 14.63 13.83 -6.17
N ASP A 25 14.63 15.15 -6.31
CA ASP A 25 15.80 15.87 -6.83
C ASP A 25 16.99 15.66 -5.88
N GLY A 26 17.90 14.79 -6.33
CA GLY A 26 19.09 14.38 -5.58
C GLY A 26 18.85 13.48 -4.38
N SER A 27 17.76 12.71 -4.31
CA SER A 27 17.62 11.60 -3.35
C SER A 27 16.44 10.70 -3.70
N TYR A 28 16.13 9.72 -2.86
CA TYR A 28 14.88 8.96 -2.92
C TYR A 28 14.17 8.95 -1.57
N GLN A 29 12.85 8.79 -1.62
CA GLN A 29 12.03 8.66 -0.43
C GLN A 29 11.17 7.40 -0.52
N CYS A 30 11.34 6.51 0.44
CA CYS A 30 10.48 5.34 0.56
C CYS A 30 9.15 5.74 1.19
N ALA A 31 8.06 5.12 0.75
CA ALA A 31 6.75 5.28 1.34
C ALA A 31 6.08 3.91 1.53
N CYS A 32 5.21 3.84 2.54
CA CYS A 32 4.45 2.64 2.84
C CYS A 32 2.98 2.81 2.42
N PRO A 33 2.35 1.78 1.83
CA PRO A 33 0.93 1.82 1.53
C PRO A 33 0.08 1.94 2.80
N ARG A 34 -1.20 2.31 2.66
CA ARG A 34 -2.12 2.44 3.80
C ARG A 34 -2.16 1.14 4.62
N GLY A 35 -1.99 1.24 5.94
CA GLY A 35 -1.94 0.08 6.85
C GLY A 35 -0.56 -0.55 7.02
N TYR A 36 0.49 0.09 6.52
CA TYR A 36 1.87 -0.36 6.69
C TYR A 36 2.68 0.72 7.42
N ILE A 37 3.56 0.29 8.31
CA ILE A 37 4.45 1.17 9.09
C ILE A 37 5.88 1.03 8.60
N MET A 38 6.52 2.18 8.35
CA MET A 38 7.93 2.26 8.00
C MET A 38 8.77 1.77 9.18
N GLN A 39 9.67 0.82 8.93
CA GLN A 39 10.61 0.30 9.92
C GLN A 39 11.72 1.30 10.21
N GLU A 40 12.48 1.04 11.28
CA GLU A 40 13.63 1.86 11.69
C GLU A 40 14.68 2.03 10.58
N ASP A 41 14.83 1.03 9.69
CA ASP A 41 15.67 1.12 8.50
C ASP A 41 15.25 2.17 7.46
N GLY A 42 14.03 2.71 7.54
CA GLY A 42 13.48 3.68 6.57
C GLY A 42 13.23 3.13 5.16
N ARG A 43 13.49 1.83 4.93
CA ARG A 43 13.46 1.16 3.62
C ARG A 43 12.41 0.04 3.54
N THR A 44 12.12 -0.54 4.70
CA THR A 44 11.22 -1.68 4.86
C THR A 44 9.91 -1.19 5.44
N CYS A 45 8.79 -1.72 4.94
CA CYS A 45 7.48 -1.51 5.55
C CYS A 45 7.01 -2.80 6.21
N ARG A 46 6.60 -2.73 7.47
CA ARG A 46 5.93 -3.84 8.16
C ARG A 46 4.42 -3.63 8.05
N GLY A 47 3.75 -4.61 7.48
CA GLY A 47 2.30 -4.61 7.40
C GLY A 47 1.73 -4.86 8.79
N GLU A 48 1.08 -3.85 9.34
CA GLU A 48 0.20 -4.00 10.49
C GLU A 48 -1.20 -3.97 9.90
N ILE A 49 -1.66 -5.09 9.35
CA ILE A 49 -3.01 -5.17 8.80
C ILE A 49 -3.99 -5.06 9.98
N SER A 50 -4.23 -3.84 10.45
CA SER A 50 -5.30 -3.47 11.32
C SER A 50 -6.58 -3.59 10.50
N LYS A 51 -7.10 -4.82 10.47
CA LYS A 51 -8.51 -5.19 10.29
C LYS A 51 -9.22 -4.44 9.17
N GLY A 52 -9.10 -4.97 7.96
CA GLY A 52 -9.90 -4.49 6.84
C GLY A 52 -9.65 -5.26 5.57
N HIS A 53 -9.83 -6.59 5.59
CA HIS A 53 -10.40 -7.26 4.43
C HIS A 53 -11.60 -6.39 4.03
N HIS A 54 -11.66 -5.94 2.79
CA HIS A 54 -12.86 -5.31 2.27
C HIS A 54 -13.95 -6.36 2.47
N GLN A 55 -14.73 -6.21 3.54
CA GLN A 55 -15.92 -6.98 3.75
C GLN A 55 -16.78 -6.56 2.58
N HIS A 56 -16.69 -7.30 1.47
CA HIS A 56 -17.84 -7.45 0.63
C HIS A 56 -18.91 -7.86 1.64
N PRO A 57 -19.97 -7.06 1.86
CA PRO A 57 -21.05 -7.53 2.69
C PRO A 57 -21.40 -8.92 2.13
N PRO A 58 -21.54 -9.97 2.95
CA PRO A 58 -22.26 -11.11 2.44
C PRO A 58 -23.55 -10.50 1.90
N ILE A 59 -23.79 -10.64 0.60
CA ILE A 59 -25.10 -10.36 0.04
C ILE A 59 -25.95 -11.47 0.65
N THR A 60 -26.31 -11.31 1.92
CA THR A 60 -27.37 -12.04 2.56
C THR A 60 -28.59 -11.51 1.84
N ILE A 61 -28.98 -12.21 0.78
CA ILE A 61 -30.31 -12.12 0.20
C ILE A 61 -31.26 -12.64 1.30
N ALA A 62 -31.52 -11.81 2.31
CA ALA A 62 -32.59 -11.98 3.27
C ALA A 62 -33.52 -10.79 3.07
N GLN A 63 -34.25 -10.80 1.96
CA GLN A 63 -35.54 -10.15 1.92
C GLN A 63 -36.59 -11.24 2.19
N PRO A 64 -37.25 -11.23 3.37
CA PRO A 64 -38.34 -12.15 3.67
C PRO A 64 -39.57 -11.81 2.83
N SER A 65 -40.21 -12.87 2.32
CA SER A 65 -41.60 -12.98 1.85
C SER A 65 -42.34 -11.71 1.41
N ALA A 66 -42.58 -11.59 0.10
CA ALA A 66 -43.84 -11.06 -0.41
C ALA A 66 -44.51 -12.15 -1.26
N THR A 67 -45.29 -12.99 -0.59
CA THR A 67 -46.30 -13.85 -1.23
C THR A 67 -47.34 -12.97 -1.92
N HIS A 68 -47.80 -13.44 -3.07
CA HIS A 68 -49.09 -13.19 -3.72
C HIS A 68 -49.11 -12.15 -4.85
N LEU A 69 -49.23 -12.65 -6.09
CA LEU A 69 -50.14 -12.04 -7.06
C LEU A 69 -50.76 -13.09 -7.99
N HIS A 70 -52.11 -13.13 -7.93
CA HIS A 70 -53.17 -13.74 -8.76
C HIS A 70 -52.81 -14.64 -9.95
#